data_AF-A0A4P9YXS6-F1
#
_entry.id   AF-A0A4P9YXS6-F1
#
_cell.length_a   1.000
_cell.length_b   1.000
_cell.length_c   1.000
_cell.angle_alpha   90.00
_cell.angle_beta   90.00
_cell.angle_gamma   90.00
#
_symmetry.space_group_name_H-M   'P 1'
#
loop_
_entity.id
_entity.type
_entity.pdbx_description
1 polymer ?
#
loop_
_entity_poly.entity_id
_entity_poly.type
_entity_poly.pdbx_seq_one_letter_code
_entity_poly.pdbx_strand_id
1 'polypeptide(L)'
;MAEASGAQVSPETDLHNFNQEVGIAGSAGNEKRACANGCCISRALDAKSSQIMRQASVVNTALRAMGTRNNALPYGDPTARIRINTHAKLVNRLMTTLNEYQQANRVHRDIMRERFAKKYRTVNPLATDEEVAHALNQQPDHFYTSEVGRCVHGDDDDAAANG
;
A
#
# COMPACT_ATOMS: atom_id res chain seq x y z
N MET A 1 3.06 52.01 -27.25
CA MET A 1 3.06 51.81 -25.80
C MET A 1 1.82 50.99 -25.46
N ALA A 2 2.00 49.73 -25.07
CA ALA A 2 0.93 48.86 -24.61
C ALA A 2 1.52 47.94 -23.54
N GLU A 3 1.04 48.10 -22.32
CA GLU A 3 1.42 47.35 -21.12
C GLU A 3 0.81 45.94 -21.19
N ALA A 4 1.64 44.91 -21.06
CA ALA A 4 1.17 43.55 -20.83
C ALA A 4 1.45 43.19 -19.36
N SER A 5 0.36 43.18 -18.58
CA SER A 5 0.31 42.67 -17.22
C SER A 5 0.64 41.18 -17.21
N GLY A 6 1.87 40.84 -16.81
CA GLY A 6 2.29 39.48 -16.54
C GLY A 6 1.94 39.10 -15.11
N ALA A 7 0.83 38.41 -14.93
CA ALA A 7 0.45 37.81 -13.66
C ALA A 7 1.54 36.81 -13.22
N GLN A 8 2.24 37.14 -12.13
CA GLN A 8 3.13 36.23 -11.43
C GLN A 8 2.28 35.19 -10.71
N VAL A 9 2.28 33.95 -11.20
CA VAL A 9 1.69 32.81 -10.50
C VAL A 9 2.77 32.22 -9.61
N SER A 10 2.73 32.55 -8.32
CA SER A 10 3.61 32.01 -7.28
C SER A 10 3.42 30.50 -7.12
N PRO A 11 4.48 29.69 -6.99
CA PRO A 11 4.39 28.22 -6.87
C PRO A 11 4.00 27.70 -5.47
N GLU A 12 3.54 28.56 -4.56
CA GLU A 12 3.25 28.19 -3.17
C GLU A 12 1.79 27.76 -2.93
N THR A 13 0.91 27.88 -3.93
CA THR A 13 -0.54 27.61 -3.75
C THR A 13 -0.95 26.15 -3.95
N ASP A 14 -0.09 25.29 -4.50
CA ASP A 14 -0.44 23.90 -4.85
C ASP A 14 -0.28 22.88 -3.70
N LEU A 15 0.37 23.25 -2.59
CA LEU A 15 0.49 22.36 -1.43
C LEU A 15 -0.74 22.38 -0.52
N HIS A 16 -1.54 23.46 -0.57
CA HIS A 16 -2.75 23.56 0.24
C HIS A 16 -3.94 22.76 -0.33
N ASN A 17 -3.94 22.46 -1.63
CA ASN A 17 -5.01 21.68 -2.26
C ASN A 17 -4.81 20.15 -2.11
N PHE A 18 -3.59 19.70 -1.82
CA PHE A 18 -3.29 18.28 -1.62
C PHE A 18 -3.93 17.70 -0.35
N ASN A 19 -4.20 18.54 0.66
CA ASN A 19 -4.87 18.09 1.89
C ASN A 19 -6.40 18.07 1.79
N GLN A 20 -7.00 18.67 0.74
CA GLN A 20 -8.45 18.80 0.61
C GLN A 20 -9.07 17.71 -0.28
N GLU A 21 -8.30 17.10 -1.19
CA GLU A 21 -8.76 15.98 -2.04
C GLU A 21 -8.51 14.58 -1.44
N VAL A 22 -7.77 14.49 -0.33
CA VAL A 22 -7.75 13.28 0.50
C VAL A 22 -9.02 13.33 1.35
N GLY A 23 -10.13 12.85 0.81
CA GLY A 23 -11.39 12.71 1.52
C GLY A 23 -11.22 11.92 2.81
N ILE A 24 -10.90 12.62 3.91
CA ILE A 24 -11.12 12.16 5.27
C ILE A 24 -12.60 12.46 5.54
N ALA A 25 -13.48 11.72 4.87
CA ALA A 25 -14.87 11.64 5.28
C ALA A 25 -14.87 10.87 6.60
N GLY A 26 -15.17 11.59 7.68
CA GLY A 26 -15.33 11.00 8.99
C GLY A 26 -16.46 9.98 9.00
N SER A 27 -16.15 8.75 9.38
CA SER A 27 -17.10 7.84 10.01
C SER A 27 -16.76 7.72 11.50
N ALA A 28 -16.78 8.86 12.20
CA ALA A 28 -16.88 8.87 13.65
C ALA A 28 -18.33 8.54 14.03
N GLY A 29 -18.69 7.26 13.96
CA GLY A 29 -20.03 6.78 14.27
C GLY A 29 -20.05 5.28 14.51
N ASN A 30 -20.01 4.88 15.78
CA ASN A 30 -20.42 3.56 16.30
C ASN A 30 -19.57 2.29 16.10
N GLU A 31 -18.31 2.33 15.66
CA GLU A 31 -17.47 1.11 15.60
C GLU A 31 -16.67 0.79 16.89
N LYS A 32 -17.17 1.19 18.07
CA LYS A 32 -16.52 0.85 19.37
C LYS A 32 -16.91 -0.52 19.93
N ARG A 33 -17.52 -1.40 19.13
CA ARG A 33 -17.81 -2.79 19.55
C ARG A 33 -17.05 -3.78 18.69
N ALA A 34 -16.27 -4.62 19.39
CA ALA A 34 -15.70 -5.88 18.94
C ALA A 34 -14.54 -5.81 17.94
N CYS A 35 -13.40 -5.31 18.40
CA CYS A 35 -12.12 -5.82 17.92
C CYS A 35 -11.43 -6.58 19.06
N ALA A 36 -11.51 -7.91 19.02
CA ALA A 36 -10.49 -8.71 19.71
C ALA A 36 -9.12 -8.26 19.18
N ASN A 37 -8.17 -8.06 20.09
CA ASN A 37 -6.90 -7.32 19.87
C ASN A 37 -6.11 -7.70 18.61
N GLY A 38 -6.37 -8.87 18.02
CA GLY A 38 -5.77 -9.27 16.76
C GLY A 38 -6.45 -8.79 15.48
N CYS A 39 -7.76 -8.97 15.34
CA CYS A 39 -8.49 -8.67 14.09
C CYS A 39 -8.35 -7.18 13.68
N CYS A 40 -8.25 -6.28 14.67
CA CYS A 40 -8.02 -4.85 14.41
C CYS A 40 -6.63 -4.54 13.84
N ILE A 41 -5.59 -5.26 14.27
CA ILE A 41 -4.22 -5.02 13.81
C ILE A 41 -4.05 -5.55 12.38
N SER A 42 -4.61 -6.72 12.05
CA SER A 42 -4.59 -7.24 10.67
C SER A 42 -5.29 -6.29 9.71
N ARG A 43 -6.50 -5.83 10.05
CA ARG A 43 -7.23 -4.85 9.24
C ARG A 43 -6.46 -3.54 9.09
N ALA A 44 -5.83 -3.05 10.16
CA ALA A 44 -4.99 -1.86 10.11
C ALA A 44 -3.78 -2.07 9.19
N LEU A 45 -3.14 -3.24 9.23
CA LEU A 45 -2.01 -3.60 8.37
C LEU A 45 -2.43 -3.66 6.89
N ASP A 46 -3.56 -4.30 6.58
CA ASP A 46 -4.10 -4.39 5.23
C ASP A 46 -4.51 -3.02 4.67
N ALA A 47 -5.11 -2.17 5.52
CA ALA A 47 -5.42 -0.80 5.17
C ALA A 47 -4.16 0.02 4.88
N LYS A 48 -3.08 -0.17 5.66
CA LYS A 48 -1.79 0.49 5.43
C LYS A 48 -1.09 -0.04 4.18
N SER A 49 -1.11 -1.34 3.94
CA SER A 49 -0.61 -1.95 2.70
C SER A 49 -1.30 -1.36 1.47
N SER A 50 -2.64 -1.27 1.51
CA SER A 50 -3.43 -0.64 0.46
C SER A 50 -3.12 0.85 0.29
N GLN A 51 -2.90 1.57 1.41
CA GLN A 51 -2.49 2.97 1.38
C GLN A 51 -1.12 3.15 0.69
N ILE A 52 -0.14 2.32 1.01
CA ILE A 52 1.19 2.34 0.40
C ILE A 52 1.08 2.14 -1.12
N MET A 53 0.28 1.17 -1.57
CA MET A 53 0.10 0.90 -3.00
C MET A 53 -0.56 2.07 -3.74
N ARG A 54 -1.59 2.70 -3.14
CA ARG A 54 -2.22 3.89 -3.70
C ARG A 54 -1.22 5.04 -3.81
N GLN A 55 -0.46 5.31 -2.75
CA GLN A 55 0.55 6.37 -2.74
C GLN A 55 1.66 6.13 -3.76
N ALA A 56 2.15 4.88 -3.88
CA ALA A 56 3.14 4.51 -4.88
C ALA A 56 2.64 4.76 -6.31
N SER A 57 1.36 4.45 -6.59
CA SER A 57 0.73 4.72 -7.88
C SER A 57 0.65 6.22 -8.19
N VAL A 58 0.27 7.04 -7.21
CA VAL A 58 0.24 8.51 -7.34
C VAL A 58 1.63 9.06 -7.65
N VAL A 59 2.65 8.65 -6.89
CA VAL A 59 4.04 9.09 -7.10
C VAL A 59 4.55 8.65 -8.48
N ASN A 60 4.28 7.41 -8.89
CA ASN A 60 4.68 6.92 -10.21
C ASN A 60 4.03 7.72 -11.35
N THR A 61 2.75 8.07 -11.21
CA THR A 61 2.04 8.91 -12.17
C THR A 61 2.66 10.31 -12.26
N ALA A 62 2.98 10.92 -11.11
CA ALA A 62 3.66 12.21 -11.06
C ALA A 62 5.06 12.17 -11.70
N LEU A 63 5.84 11.10 -11.46
CA LEU A 63 7.15 10.91 -12.07
C LEU A 63 7.06 10.73 -13.59
N ARG A 64 6.08 9.96 -14.09
CA ARG A 64 5.82 9.85 -15.53
C ARG A 64 5.46 11.20 -16.16
N ALA A 65 4.63 11.98 -15.49
CA ALA A 65 4.32 13.35 -15.92
C ALA A 65 5.57 14.25 -15.91
N MET A 66 6.46 14.11 -14.93
CA MET A 66 7.73 14.83 -14.92
C MET A 66 8.64 14.40 -16.08
N GLY A 67 8.72 13.10 -16.38
CA GLY A 67 9.49 12.56 -17.51
C GLY A 67 9.00 13.10 -18.85
N THR A 68 7.68 13.11 -19.10
CA THR A 68 7.10 13.70 -20.31
C THR A 68 7.39 15.20 -20.42
N ARG A 69 7.23 15.96 -19.33
CA ARG A 69 7.58 17.39 -19.28
C ARG A 69 9.07 17.66 -19.48
N ASN A 70 9.95 16.73 -19.08
CA ASN A 70 11.38 16.85 -19.30
C ASN A 70 11.77 16.55 -20.75
N ASN A 71 11.07 15.61 -21.40
CA ASN A 71 11.27 15.29 -22.82
C ASN A 71 10.76 16.38 -23.76
N ALA A 72 9.77 17.17 -23.32
CA ALA A 72 9.23 18.31 -24.08
C ALA A 72 10.08 19.58 -23.95
N LEU A 73 11.23 19.54 -23.27
CA LEU A 73 12.09 20.72 -23.10
C LEU A 73 12.78 21.10 -24.42
N PRO A 74 12.89 22.40 -24.74
CA PRO A 74 13.59 22.84 -25.92
C PRO A 74 15.10 22.55 -25.80
N TYR A 75 15.74 22.32 -26.95
CA TYR A 75 17.17 22.08 -27.01
C TYR A 75 17.94 23.29 -26.44
N GLY A 76 18.85 23.03 -25.50
CA GLY A 76 19.67 24.06 -24.86
C GLY A 76 19.05 24.74 -23.63
N ASP A 77 17.90 24.28 -23.13
CA ASP A 77 17.33 24.81 -21.87
C ASP A 77 18.32 24.62 -20.70
N PRO A 78 18.74 25.71 -20.01
CA PRO A 78 19.68 25.64 -18.90
C PRO A 78 19.15 24.81 -17.71
N THR A 79 17.83 24.63 -17.60
CA THR A 79 17.20 23.86 -16.52
C THR A 79 17.08 22.37 -16.83
N ALA A 80 17.25 21.96 -18.11
CA ALA A 80 17.01 20.59 -18.54
C ALA A 80 17.85 19.57 -17.78
N ARG A 81 19.16 19.84 -17.63
CA ARG A 81 20.08 18.95 -16.92
C ARG A 81 19.69 18.77 -15.46
N ILE A 82 19.29 19.84 -14.78
CA ILE A 82 18.85 19.79 -13.38
C ILE A 82 17.58 18.95 -13.26
N ARG A 83 16.59 19.21 -14.12
CA ARG A 83 15.30 18.51 -14.11
C ARG A 83 15.43 17.02 -14.41
N ILE A 84 16.27 16.65 -15.38
CA ILE A 84 16.55 15.25 -15.72
C ILE A 84 17.23 14.54 -14.55
N ASN A 85 18.24 15.17 -13.94
CA ASN A 85 18.94 14.61 -12.78
C ASN A 85 18.04 14.44 -11.57
N THR A 86 17.19 15.43 -11.28
CA THR A 86 16.22 15.35 -10.17
C THR A 86 15.19 14.25 -10.42
N HIS A 87 14.66 14.15 -11.63
CA HIS A 87 13.74 13.07 -12.02
C HIS A 87 14.39 11.69 -11.80
N ALA A 88 15.61 11.48 -12.30
CA ALA A 88 16.34 10.22 -12.14
C ALA A 88 16.56 9.87 -10.65
N LYS A 89 16.93 10.85 -9.82
CA LYS A 89 17.09 10.65 -8.37
C LYS A 89 15.78 10.22 -7.69
N LEU A 90 14.67 10.85 -8.04
CA LEU A 90 13.36 10.53 -7.45
C LEU A 90 12.85 9.16 -7.88
N VAL A 91 13.04 8.79 -9.16
CA VAL A 91 12.72 7.45 -9.67
C VAL A 91 13.53 6.39 -8.93
N ASN A 92 14.84 6.59 -8.79
CA ASN A 92 15.70 5.65 -8.06
C ASN A 92 15.26 5.51 -6.60
N ARG A 93 14.94 6.63 -5.93
CA ARG A 93 14.43 6.60 -4.55
C ARG A 93 13.13 5.82 -4.43
N LEU A 94 12.17 6.02 -5.33
CA LEU A 94 10.91 5.27 -5.34
C LEU A 94 11.17 3.77 -5.50
N MET A 95 12.04 3.38 -6.43
CA MET A 95 12.38 1.98 -6.67
C MET A 95 13.06 1.35 -5.45
N THR A 96 14.00 2.05 -4.80
CA THR A 96 14.63 1.58 -3.57
C THR A 96 13.58 1.34 -2.48
N THR A 97 12.69 2.30 -2.21
CA THR A 97 11.66 2.15 -1.18
C THR A 97 10.68 1.02 -1.48
N LEU A 98 10.29 0.83 -2.75
CA LEU A 98 9.42 -0.30 -3.13
C LEU A 98 10.13 -1.66 -2.96
N ASN A 99 11.43 -1.73 -3.26
CA ASN A 99 12.21 -2.94 -3.03
C ASN A 99 12.36 -3.26 -1.54
N GLU A 100 12.64 -2.25 -0.70
CA GLU A 100 12.67 -2.41 0.76
C GLU A 100 11.33 -2.92 1.31
N TYR A 101 10.21 -2.35 0.81
CA TYR A 101 8.88 -2.81 1.17
C TYR A 101 8.62 -4.27 0.74
N GLN A 102 9.02 -4.65 -0.47
CA GLN A 102 8.91 -6.04 -0.92
C GLN A 102 9.76 -6.99 -0.07
N GLN A 103 10.97 -6.57 0.31
CA GLN A 103 11.85 -7.37 1.15
C GLN A 103 11.26 -7.55 2.55
N ALA A 104 10.72 -6.49 3.15
CA ALA A 104 10.02 -6.57 4.44
C ALA A 104 8.84 -7.55 4.39
N ASN A 105 8.05 -7.50 3.30
CA ASN A 105 6.95 -8.44 3.10
C ASN A 105 7.41 -9.89 2.93
N ARG A 106 8.54 -10.14 2.24
CA ARG A 106 9.12 -11.49 2.12
C ARG A 106 9.55 -12.04 3.47
N VAL A 107 10.33 -11.25 4.22
CA VAL A 107 10.77 -11.62 5.58
C VAL A 107 9.57 -11.93 6.48
N HIS A 108 8.52 -11.12 6.40
CA HIS A 108 7.29 -11.37 7.15
C HIS A 108 6.61 -12.69 6.75
N ARG A 109 6.48 -12.97 5.45
CA ARG A 109 5.93 -14.24 4.95
C ARG A 109 6.75 -15.44 5.44
N ASP A 110 8.08 -15.35 5.37
CA ASP A 110 8.98 -16.43 5.77
C ASP A 110 8.83 -16.76 7.26
N ILE A 111 8.79 -15.73 8.11
CA ILE A 111 8.53 -15.88 9.55
C ILE A 111 7.18 -16.56 9.79
N MET A 112 6.13 -16.14 9.06
CA MET A 112 4.80 -16.72 9.25
C MET A 112 4.71 -18.16 8.73
N ARG A 113 5.42 -18.51 7.65
CA ARG A 113 5.55 -19.90 7.18
C ARG A 113 6.24 -20.78 8.23
N GLU A 114 7.33 -20.29 8.83
CA GLU A 114 8.04 -21.02 9.88
C GLU A 114 7.15 -21.24 11.12
N ARG A 115 6.44 -20.20 11.56
CA ARG A 115 5.49 -20.28 12.69
C ARG A 115 4.38 -21.28 12.41
N PHE A 116 3.83 -21.27 11.20
CA PHE A 116 2.81 -22.24 10.79
C PHE A 116 3.37 -23.67 10.84
N ALA A 117 4.53 -23.90 10.22
CA ALA A 117 5.17 -25.23 10.20
C ALA A 117 5.38 -25.78 11.62
N LYS A 118 5.85 -24.93 12.55
CA LYS A 118 6.02 -25.31 13.96
C LYS A 118 4.70 -25.67 14.63
N LYS A 119 3.63 -24.88 14.42
CA LYS A 119 2.30 -25.18 14.97
C LYS A 119 1.71 -26.45 14.36
N TYR A 120 1.85 -26.64 13.06
CA TYR A 120 1.37 -27.83 12.36
C TYR A 120 2.02 -29.09 12.91
N ARG A 121 3.35 -29.10 13.07
CA ARG A 121 4.08 -30.22 13.69
C ARG A 121 3.76 -30.42 15.17
N THR A 122 3.33 -29.39 15.89
CA THR A 122 2.88 -29.54 17.28
C THR A 122 1.57 -30.33 17.35
N VAL A 123 0.65 -30.10 16.41
CA VAL A 123 -0.64 -30.81 16.32
C VAL A 123 -0.47 -32.19 15.67
N ASN A 124 0.38 -32.27 14.64
CA ASN A 124 0.68 -33.47 13.87
C ASN A 124 2.18 -33.80 13.99
N PRO A 125 2.62 -34.46 15.08
CA PRO A 125 4.04 -34.71 15.35
C PRO A 125 4.72 -35.66 14.37
N LEU A 126 3.96 -36.46 13.62
CA LEU A 126 4.46 -37.36 12.58
C LEU A 126 4.40 -36.74 11.18
N ALA A 127 4.02 -35.46 11.07
CA ALA A 127 3.90 -34.80 9.78
C ALA A 127 5.25 -34.73 9.06
N THR A 128 5.29 -35.19 7.82
CA THR A 128 6.47 -35.07 6.96
C THR A 128 6.62 -33.65 6.44
N ASP A 129 7.82 -33.30 5.96
CA ASP A 129 8.07 -31.98 5.38
C ASP A 129 7.21 -31.71 4.14
N GLU A 130 6.87 -32.76 3.39
CA GLU A 130 5.99 -32.70 2.23
C GLU A 130 4.55 -32.36 2.63
N GLU A 131 4.04 -32.96 3.71
CA GLU A 131 2.70 -32.66 4.24
C GLU A 131 2.61 -31.23 4.78
N VAL A 132 3.68 -30.74 5.44
CA VAL A 132 3.76 -29.36 5.91
C VAL A 132 3.79 -28.39 4.73
N ALA A 133 4.59 -28.68 3.69
CA ALA A 133 4.68 -27.85 2.49
C ALA A 133 3.35 -27.81 1.72
N HIS A 134 2.68 -28.96 1.62
CA HIS A 134 1.36 -29.06 1.02
C HIS A 134 0.32 -28.25 1.82
N ALA A 135 0.30 -28.37 3.15
CA ALA A 135 -0.58 -27.59 4.02
C ALA A 135 -0.31 -26.07 3.91
N LEU A 136 0.95 -25.65 3.78
CA LEU A 136 1.33 -24.24 3.57
C LEU A 136 0.86 -23.67 2.23
N ASN A 137 0.85 -24.50 1.18
CA ASN A 137 0.48 -24.07 -0.17
C ASN A 137 -1.04 -24.11 -0.41
N GLN A 138 -1.77 -24.91 0.36
CA GLN A 138 -3.24 -24.93 0.34
C GLN A 138 -3.87 -23.78 1.12
N GLN A 139 -3.09 -23.04 1.90
CA GLN A 139 -3.61 -21.90 2.62
C GLN A 139 -3.73 -20.66 1.72
N PRO A 140 -4.87 -19.95 1.79
CA PRO A 140 -4.98 -18.67 1.12
C PRO A 140 -3.93 -17.69 1.67
N ASP A 141 -3.43 -16.77 0.83
CA ASP A 141 -2.40 -15.79 1.20
C ASP A 141 -2.75 -14.96 2.46
N HIS A 142 -4.03 -14.91 2.82
CA HIS A 142 -4.58 -14.25 4.01
C HIS A 142 -4.37 -15.05 5.31
N PHE A 143 -3.84 -16.27 5.27
CA PHE A 143 -3.55 -17.04 6.49
C PHE A 143 -2.33 -16.51 7.24
N TYR A 144 -1.37 -15.90 6.54
CA TYR A 144 -0.18 -15.34 7.17
C TYR A 144 -0.48 -14.07 7.98
N THR A 145 -1.66 -13.48 7.82
CA THR A 145 -2.21 -12.42 8.69
C THR A 145 -3.13 -12.97 9.80
N SER A 146 -3.31 -14.30 9.90
CA SER A 146 -4.30 -14.93 10.78
C SER A 146 -3.82 -15.29 12.19
N GLU A 147 -2.54 -15.08 12.53
CA GLU A 147 -2.12 -15.09 13.94
C GLU A 147 -2.78 -13.96 14.73
N VAL A 148 -3.34 -12.97 14.03
CA VAL A 148 -4.14 -11.91 14.60
C VAL A 148 -5.61 -12.19 14.29
N GLY A 149 -6.16 -13.20 14.99
CA GLY A 149 -7.59 -13.48 15.15
C GLY A 149 -8.40 -13.58 13.85
N ARG A 150 -8.61 -14.80 13.37
CA ARG A 150 -9.53 -15.10 12.27
C ARG A 150 -10.89 -14.44 12.53
N CYS A 151 -11.22 -13.39 11.78
CA CYS A 151 -12.57 -12.83 11.78
C CYS A 151 -13.40 -13.79 10.92
N VAL A 152 -13.91 -14.86 11.52
CA VAL A 152 -14.92 -15.72 10.90
C VAL A 152 -16.09 -14.79 10.61
N HIS A 153 -16.40 -14.59 9.34
CA HIS A 153 -17.69 -14.03 8.96
C HIS A 153 -18.71 -15.03 9.52
N GLY A 154 -19.50 -14.58 10.50
CA GLY A 154 -20.86 -15.08 10.54
C GLY A 154 -21.43 -14.66 9.20
N ASP A 155 -21.56 -15.62 8.30
CA ASP A 155 -22.61 -15.55 7.29
C ASP A 155 -23.90 -15.46 8.11
N ASP A 156 -24.29 -14.23 8.49
CA ASP A 156 -25.64 -13.98 8.97
C ASP A 156 -26.54 -14.23 7.76
N ASP A 157 -27.23 -15.35 7.85
CA ASP A 157 -28.22 -15.85 6.91
C ASP A 157 -29.15 -14.72 6.43
N ASP A 158 -28.99 -14.26 5.18
CA ASP A 158 -30.03 -13.58 4.42
C ASP A 158 -31.10 -14.60 3.97
N ALA A 159 -31.65 -15.31 4.97
CA ALA A 159 -32.80 -16.18 4.86
C ALA A 159 -33.97 -15.55 5.62
N ALA A 160 -34.47 -14.39 5.17
CA ALA A 160 -35.83 -13.95 5.49
C ALA A 160 -36.32 -12.85 4.53
N ALA A 161 -37.58 -13.00 4.12
CA ALA A 161 -38.46 -12.02 3.49
C ALA A 161 -38.34 -11.83 1.96
N ASN A 162 -38.96 -12.76 1.21
CA ASN A 162 -40.04 -12.37 0.31
C ASN A 162 -41.19 -13.37 0.49
N GLY A 163 -42.19 -12.93 1.26
CA GLY A 163 -43.57 -13.40 1.15
C GLY A 163 -44.33 -12.50 0.19
#